data_AF-A0A968C0B8-F1
#
_entry.id   AF-A0A968C0B8-F1
#
_cell.length_a   1.000
_cell.length_b   1.000
_cell.length_c   1.000
_cell.angle_alpha   90.00
_cell.angle_beta   90.00
_cell.angle_gamma   90.00
#
_symmetry.space_group_name_H-M   'P 1'
#
loop_
_entity.id
_entity.type
_entity.pdbx_description
1 polymer ?
#
loop_
_entity_poly.entity_id
_entity_poly.type
_entity_poly.pdbx_seq_one_letter_code
_entity_poly.pdbx_strand_id
1 'polypeptide(L)'
;MRLIADPDHPVRRGSHRPVTNMFANFIGLDEIVEDLGPERRDTILAIAAAYFGPMSQILHRYGGTISRLDNYSQGQRILALFGALQAHEDDPERAVRAGIEMNRALESVNLEIHSILSAVDLEPGKLTQRIGINTGFVFAGSVGSPRRREYTVMGAQVNLTARLMSIAKVGDVL
;
A
#
# COMPACT_ATOMS: atom_id res chain seq x y z
N MET A 1 -7.39 -12.02 5.43
CA MET A 1 -6.53 -12.42 6.56
C MET A 1 -7.34 -12.36 7.85
N ARG A 2 -7.82 -13.51 8.35
CA ARG A 2 -8.51 -13.61 9.65
C ARG A 2 -7.43 -13.68 10.74
N LEU A 3 -7.34 -12.66 11.58
CA LEU A 3 -6.44 -12.66 12.74
C LEU A 3 -6.94 -13.67 13.79
N ILE A 4 -5.98 -14.46 14.28
CA ILE A 4 -6.08 -15.67 15.10
C ILE A 4 -6.77 -15.42 16.45
N ALA A 5 -7.44 -16.45 16.96
CA ALA A 5 -8.36 -16.48 18.10
C ALA A 5 -7.69 -16.46 19.50
N ASP A 6 -6.56 -15.76 19.66
CA ASP A 6 -5.89 -15.64 20.96
C ASP A 6 -6.10 -14.23 21.58
N PRO A 7 -6.82 -14.13 22.73
CA PRO A 7 -7.06 -12.87 23.41
C PRO A 7 -5.81 -12.23 24.03
N ASP A 8 -4.73 -12.98 24.28
CA ASP A 8 -3.47 -12.46 24.85
C ASP A 8 -2.42 -12.13 23.78
N HIS A 9 -2.76 -12.24 22.51
CA HIS A 9 -1.82 -11.96 21.43
C HIS A 9 -1.33 -10.49 21.49
N PRO A 10 -0.01 -10.22 21.50
CA PRO A 10 0.56 -8.88 21.72
C PRO A 10 0.11 -7.83 20.68
N VAL A 11 -0.26 -8.28 19.48
CA VAL A 11 -0.88 -7.47 18.42
C VAL A 11 -2.21 -6.82 18.88
N ARG A 12 -2.93 -7.38 19.86
CA ARG A 12 -4.18 -6.82 20.39
C ARG A 12 -3.99 -5.79 21.51
N ARG A 13 -3.01 -5.94 22.40
CA ARG A 13 -2.80 -5.00 23.53
C ARG A 13 -2.24 -3.64 23.09
N GLY A 14 -1.57 -3.61 21.95
CA GLY A 14 -0.88 -2.42 21.49
C GLY A 14 0.42 -2.17 22.25
N SER A 15 1.42 -1.60 21.59
CA SER A 15 2.72 -1.30 22.21
C SER A 15 3.47 -0.26 21.39
N HIS A 16 4.35 0.49 22.05
CA HIS A 16 5.37 1.26 21.35
C HIS A 16 6.48 0.32 20.87
N ARG A 17 6.73 0.30 19.56
CA ARG A 17 7.75 -0.54 18.93
C ARG A 17 8.34 0.15 17.70
N PRO A 18 9.57 -0.19 17.31
CA PRO A 18 10.10 0.23 16.01
C PRO A 18 9.28 -0.43 14.90
N VAL A 19 8.85 0.38 13.93
CA VAL A 19 8.16 -0.08 12.71
C VAL A 19 8.74 0.70 11.55
N THR A 20 9.03 0.00 10.45
CA THR A 20 9.28 0.67 9.17
C THR A 20 7.95 0.85 8.46
N ASN A 21 7.57 2.12 8.29
CA ASN A 21 6.33 2.50 7.65
C ASN A 21 6.65 2.84 6.20
N MET A 22 5.80 2.40 5.29
CA MET A 22 5.86 2.75 3.88
C MET A 22 4.51 3.34 3.47
N PHE A 23 4.54 4.53 2.88
CA PHE A 23 3.43 5.01 2.09
C PHE A 23 3.78 4.92 0.61
N ALA A 24 2.92 4.26 -0.17
CA ALA A 24 2.99 4.25 -1.62
C ALA A 24 1.75 4.96 -2.18
N ASN A 25 1.95 6.11 -2.82
CA ASN A 25 0.88 6.84 -3.52
C ASN A 25 0.88 6.41 -4.98
N PHE A 26 -0.23 5.90 -5.48
CA PHE A 26 -0.42 5.55 -6.87
C PHE A 26 -1.50 6.42 -7.50
N ILE A 27 -1.28 6.79 -8.75
CA ILE A 27 -1.99 7.87 -9.45
C ILE A 27 -2.45 7.34 -10.81
N GLY A 28 -3.66 7.72 -11.23
CA GLY A 28 -4.24 7.40 -12.54
C GLY A 28 -5.39 6.40 -12.49
N LEU A 29 -5.57 5.66 -11.39
CA LEU A 29 -6.65 4.66 -11.32
C LEU A 29 -8.04 5.31 -11.28
N ASP A 30 -8.20 6.44 -10.58
CA ASP A 30 -9.49 7.17 -10.52
C ASP A 30 -9.93 7.64 -11.91
N GLU A 31 -9.01 8.19 -12.70
CA GLU A 31 -9.27 8.65 -14.09
C GLU A 31 -9.73 7.48 -14.97
N ILE A 32 -9.04 6.35 -14.90
CA ILE A 32 -9.41 5.13 -15.64
C ILE A 32 -10.82 4.65 -15.24
N VAL A 33 -11.15 4.68 -13.94
CA VAL A 33 -12.47 4.27 -13.44
C VAL A 33 -13.56 5.22 -13.92
N GLU A 34 -13.29 6.52 -13.97
CA GLU A 34 -14.22 7.53 -14.47
C GLU A 34 -14.50 7.33 -15.97
N ASP A 35 -13.45 7.13 -16.78
CA ASP A 35 -13.56 6.90 -18.22
C ASP A 35 -14.32 5.62 -18.57
N LEU A 36 -14.11 4.54 -17.80
CA LEU A 36 -14.83 3.26 -17.97
C LEU A 36 -16.31 3.37 -17.63
N GLY A 37 -16.66 4.24 -16.67
CA GLY A 37 -18.02 4.41 -16.18
C GLY A 37 -18.60 3.18 -15.45
N PRO A 38 -19.80 3.32 -14.86
CA PRO A 38 -20.38 2.32 -13.96
C PRO A 38 -20.83 1.02 -14.62
N GLU A 39 -20.90 0.97 -15.95
CA GLU A 39 -21.36 -0.20 -16.72
C GLU A 39 -20.22 -1.21 -16.99
N ARG A 40 -18.96 -0.81 -16.81
CA ARG A 40 -17.77 -1.63 -17.06
C ARG A 40 -17.15 -2.20 -15.78
N ARG A 41 -18.01 -2.67 -14.86
CA ARG A 41 -17.61 -3.10 -13.50
C ARG A 41 -16.55 -4.19 -13.51
N ASP A 42 -16.70 -5.19 -14.38
CA ASP A 42 -15.77 -6.31 -14.46
C ASP A 42 -14.39 -5.85 -14.96
N THR A 43 -14.35 -4.92 -15.91
CA THR A 43 -13.11 -4.29 -16.39
C THR A 43 -12.43 -3.48 -15.29
N ILE A 44 -13.20 -2.69 -14.52
CA ILE A 44 -12.69 -1.95 -13.36
C ILE A 44 -12.07 -2.89 -12.33
N LEU A 45 -12.76 -4.00 -12.02
CA LEU A 45 -12.25 -5.01 -11.08
C LEU A 45 -10.97 -5.68 -11.60
N ALA A 46 -10.89 -5.96 -12.91
CA ALA A 46 -9.70 -6.53 -13.53
C ALA A 46 -8.49 -5.58 -13.45
N ILE A 47 -8.68 -4.29 -13.73
CA ILE A 47 -7.62 -3.27 -13.63
C ILE A 47 -7.15 -3.10 -12.18
N ALA A 48 -8.08 -3.04 -11.23
CA ALA A 48 -7.73 -3.00 -9.81
C ALA A 48 -6.93 -4.24 -9.40
N ALA A 49 -7.33 -5.44 -9.84
CA ALA A 49 -6.62 -6.68 -9.56
C ALA A 49 -5.21 -6.70 -10.19
N ALA A 50 -5.06 -6.21 -11.42
CA ALA A 50 -3.78 -6.11 -12.12
C ALA A 50 -2.78 -5.23 -11.37
N TYR A 51 -3.24 -4.17 -10.70
CA TYR A 51 -2.40 -3.37 -9.82
C TYR A 51 -2.17 -4.00 -8.44
N PHE A 52 -3.24 -4.29 -7.69
CA PHE A 52 -3.10 -4.70 -6.28
C PHE A 52 -2.50 -6.09 -6.10
N GLY A 53 -2.67 -6.99 -7.06
CA GLY A 53 -2.13 -8.34 -7.01
C GLY A 53 -0.61 -8.35 -6.86
N PRO A 54 0.15 -7.85 -7.85
CA PRO A 54 1.61 -7.76 -7.78
C PRO A 54 2.11 -6.95 -6.58
N MET A 55 1.52 -5.78 -6.29
CA MET A 55 1.95 -4.93 -5.17
C MET A 55 1.82 -5.64 -3.82
N SER A 56 0.69 -6.31 -3.59
CA SER A 56 0.45 -7.10 -2.37
C SER A 56 1.42 -8.28 -2.26
N GLN A 57 1.67 -8.99 -3.36
CA GLN A 57 2.63 -10.10 -3.38
C GLN A 57 4.06 -9.64 -3.07
N ILE A 58 4.50 -8.51 -3.64
CA ILE A 58 5.82 -7.94 -3.39
C ILE A 58 5.95 -7.57 -1.91
N LEU A 59 5.00 -6.78 -1.37
CA LEU A 59 5.01 -6.41 0.05
C LEU A 59 5.09 -7.65 0.94
N HIS A 60 4.27 -8.67 0.67
CA HIS A 60 4.26 -9.90 1.45
C HIS A 60 5.60 -10.67 1.37
N ARG A 61 6.21 -10.76 0.19
CA ARG A 61 7.51 -11.40 -0.03
C ARG A 61 8.61 -10.78 0.83
N TYR A 62 8.56 -9.46 1.01
CA TYR A 62 9.48 -8.71 1.87
C TYR A 62 8.99 -8.58 3.33
N GLY A 63 7.95 -9.32 3.74
CA GLY A 63 7.45 -9.32 5.11
C GLY A 63 6.62 -8.09 5.50
N GLY A 64 6.29 -7.24 4.54
CA GLY A 64 5.38 -6.11 4.71
C GLY A 64 3.92 -6.56 4.72
N THR A 65 3.08 -5.82 5.44
CA THR A 65 1.63 -6.02 5.45
C THR A 65 0.91 -4.71 5.12
N ILE A 66 -0.07 -4.75 4.23
CA ILE A 66 -0.96 -3.62 3.97
C ILE A 66 -1.83 -3.40 5.21
N SER A 67 -1.64 -2.27 5.88
CA SER A 67 -2.45 -1.86 7.03
C SER A 67 -3.68 -1.07 6.59
N ARG A 68 -3.53 -0.22 5.58
CA ARG A 68 -4.62 0.65 5.10
C ARG A 68 -4.46 0.95 3.62
N LEU A 69 -5.61 1.08 2.97
CA LEU A 69 -5.79 1.73 1.67
C LEU A 69 -6.77 2.88 1.89
N ASP A 70 -6.43 4.09 1.46
CA ASP A 70 -7.33 5.25 1.51
C ASP A 70 -7.08 6.21 0.33
N ASN A 71 -8.05 7.10 0.10
CA ASN A 71 -7.94 8.14 -0.92
C ASN A 71 -6.91 9.18 -0.48
N TYR A 72 -6.20 9.77 -1.44
CA TYR A 72 -5.26 10.85 -1.22
C TYR A 72 -5.63 12.06 -2.07
N SER A 73 -4.97 13.21 -1.87
CA SER A 73 -5.27 14.42 -2.65
C SER A 73 -5.00 14.24 -4.14
N GLN A 74 -4.17 13.27 -4.51
CA GLN A 74 -3.90 12.89 -5.89
C GLN A 74 -3.74 11.36 -5.96
N GLY A 75 -4.79 10.69 -6.44
CA GLY A 75 -4.90 9.23 -6.50
C GLY A 75 -5.19 8.61 -5.13
N GLN A 76 -4.69 7.40 -4.91
CA GLN A 76 -4.88 6.66 -3.66
C GLN A 76 -3.53 6.24 -3.08
N ARG A 77 -3.52 5.89 -1.80
CA ARG A 77 -2.29 5.49 -1.11
C ARG A 77 -2.46 4.23 -0.28
N ILE A 78 -1.40 3.45 -0.24
CA ILE A 78 -1.24 2.27 0.61
C ILE A 78 -0.34 2.66 1.78
N LEU A 79 -0.77 2.32 3.00
CA LEU A 79 0.12 2.21 4.15
C LEU A 79 0.52 0.74 4.32
N ALA A 80 1.80 0.45 4.11
CA ALA A 80 2.40 -0.85 4.40
C ALA A 80 3.31 -0.75 5.64
N LEU A 81 3.31 -1.81 6.44
CA LEU A 81 4.05 -1.89 7.70
C LEU A 81 4.98 -3.09 7.68
N PHE A 82 6.23 -2.85 8.07
CA PHE A 82 7.25 -3.86 8.31
C PHE A 82 7.65 -3.79 9.79
N GLY A 83 7.70 -4.93 10.46
CA GLY A 83 7.99 -5.00 11.90
C GLY A 83 6.80 -4.82 12.84
N ALA A 84 5.62 -4.45 12.32
CA ALA A 84 4.45 -4.26 13.17
C ALA A 84 3.86 -5.58 13.68
N LEU A 85 3.64 -6.55 12.80
CA LEU A 85 3.10 -7.87 13.16
C LEU A 85 4.20 -8.88 13.49
N GLN A 86 5.24 -8.93 12.65
CA GLN A 86 6.44 -9.75 12.82
C GLN A 86 7.65 -8.88 12.54
N ALA A 87 8.59 -8.86 13.48
CA ALA A 87 9.78 -8.02 13.43
C ALA A 87 11.00 -8.78 12.93
N HIS A 88 11.80 -8.08 12.14
CA HIS A 88 13.08 -8.52 11.62
C HIS A 88 14.08 -7.38 11.80
N GLU A 89 15.35 -7.70 12.04
CA GLU A 89 16.40 -6.68 12.20
C GLU A 89 16.60 -5.86 10.90
N ASP A 90 16.29 -6.45 9.75
CA ASP A 90 16.45 -5.89 8.42
C ASP A 90 15.16 -5.28 7.85
N ASP A 91 14.10 -5.09 8.65
CA ASP A 91 12.82 -4.48 8.20
C ASP A 91 12.99 -3.15 7.43
N PRO A 92 13.89 -2.21 7.79
CA PRO A 92 14.17 -1.02 6.98
C PRO A 92 14.66 -1.35 5.56
N GLU A 93 15.60 -2.30 5.43
CA GLU A 93 16.15 -2.71 4.14
C GLU A 93 15.10 -3.42 3.30
N ARG A 94 14.32 -4.32 3.91
CA ARG A 94 13.24 -5.05 3.24
C ARG A 94 12.18 -4.10 2.69
N ALA A 95 11.83 -3.05 3.42
CA ALA A 95 10.90 -2.03 2.94
C ALA A 95 11.45 -1.29 1.71
N VAL A 96 12.72 -0.87 1.73
CA VAL A 96 13.33 -0.19 0.57
C VAL A 96 13.38 -1.11 -0.66
N ARG A 97 13.80 -2.36 -0.48
CA ARG A 97 13.82 -3.36 -1.57
C ARG A 97 12.41 -3.60 -2.13
N ALA A 98 11.41 -3.71 -1.27
CA ALA A 98 10.01 -3.83 -1.68
C ALA A 98 9.56 -2.62 -2.52
N GLY A 99 9.87 -1.39 -2.08
CA GLY A 99 9.50 -0.18 -2.82
C GLY A 99 10.14 -0.11 -4.21
N ILE A 100 11.42 -0.49 -4.32
CA ILE A 100 12.13 -0.55 -5.61
C ILE A 100 11.51 -1.61 -6.52
N GLU A 101 11.20 -2.80 -6.00
CA GLU A 101 10.56 -3.86 -6.78
C GLU A 101 9.14 -3.48 -7.21
N MET A 102 8.38 -2.81 -6.34
CA MET A 102 7.06 -2.25 -6.70
C MET A 102 7.17 -1.26 -7.86
N ASN A 103 8.16 -0.35 -7.85
CA ASN A 103 8.36 0.60 -8.96
C ASN A 103 8.71 -0.11 -10.27
N ARG A 104 9.52 -1.18 -10.21
CA ARG A 104 9.85 -2.00 -11.40
C ARG A 104 8.64 -2.78 -11.91
N ALA A 105 7.87 -3.40 -11.02
CA ALA A 105 6.70 -4.18 -11.38
C ALA A 105 5.61 -3.32 -12.04
N LEU A 106 5.58 -2.02 -11.76
CA LEU A 106 4.60 -1.09 -12.33
C LEU A 106 4.67 -1.01 -13.86
N GLU A 107 5.83 -1.30 -14.47
CA GLU A 107 5.94 -1.37 -15.93
C GLU A 107 5.10 -2.51 -16.51
N SER A 108 5.26 -3.72 -15.97
CA SER A 108 4.44 -4.88 -16.38
C SER A 108 2.96 -4.69 -16.06
N VAL A 109 2.63 -4.08 -14.92
CA VAL A 109 1.25 -3.73 -14.55
C VAL A 109 0.63 -2.79 -15.59
N ASN A 110 1.36 -1.76 -16.01
CA ASN A 110 0.85 -0.83 -17.03
C ASN A 110 0.63 -1.50 -18.39
N LEU A 111 1.47 -2.46 -18.78
CA LEU A 111 1.27 -3.25 -20.00
C LEU A 111 0.00 -4.10 -19.92
N GLU A 112 -0.25 -4.72 -18.78
CA GLU A 112 -1.48 -5.50 -18.55
C GLU A 112 -2.73 -4.61 -18.58
N ILE A 113 -2.70 -3.47 -17.87
CA ILE A 113 -3.79 -2.50 -17.87
C ILE A 113 -4.06 -1.97 -19.28
N HIS A 114 -3.01 -1.65 -20.04
CA HIS A 114 -3.16 -1.23 -21.43
C HIS A 114 -3.87 -2.30 -22.26
N SER A 115 -3.47 -3.57 -22.14
CA SER A 115 -4.14 -4.67 -22.84
C SER A 115 -5.62 -4.80 -22.46
N ILE A 116 -5.96 -4.60 -21.19
CA ILE A 116 -7.35 -4.65 -20.71
C ILE A 116 -8.17 -3.49 -21.29
N LEU A 117 -7.61 -2.28 -21.31
CA LEU A 117 -8.27 -1.08 -21.84
C LEU A 117 -8.47 -1.15 -23.36
N SER A 118 -7.48 -1.64 -24.10
CA SER A 118 -7.59 -1.82 -25.55
C SER A 118 -8.67 -2.85 -25.94
N ALA A 119 -8.96 -3.84 -25.09
CA ALA A 119 -10.04 -4.79 -25.33
C ALA A 119 -11.46 -4.17 -25.23
N VAL A 120 -11.57 -2.95 -24.72
CA VAL A 120 -12.82 -2.19 -24.59
C VAL A 120 -12.78 -0.84 -25.32
N ASP A 121 -11.88 -0.70 -26.29
CA ASP A 121 -11.70 0.48 -27.15
C ASP A 121 -11.45 1.79 -26.36
N LEU A 122 -10.75 1.71 -25.22
CA LEU A 122 -10.33 2.87 -24.45
C LEU A 122 -8.83 3.14 -24.60
N GLU A 123 -8.47 4.42 -24.61
CA GLU A 123 -7.09 4.88 -24.67
C GLU A 123 -6.28 4.38 -23.47
N PRO A 124 -4.96 4.11 -23.65
CA PRO A 124 -4.09 3.73 -22.54
C PRO A 124 -4.03 4.81 -21.46
N GLY A 125 -4.57 4.49 -20.28
CA GLY A 125 -4.17 5.13 -19.04
C GLY A 125 -2.82 4.58 -18.56
N LYS A 126 -2.04 5.41 -17.84
CA LYS A 126 -0.79 4.98 -17.21
C LYS A 126 -0.85 5.23 -15.71
N LEU A 127 -0.66 4.18 -14.93
CA LEU A 127 -0.43 4.29 -13.51
C LEU A 127 1.01 4.73 -13.23
N THR A 128 1.13 5.68 -12.31
CA THR A 128 2.41 6.10 -11.75
C THR A 128 2.37 5.99 -10.24
N GLN A 129 3.53 5.89 -9.59
CA GLN A 129 3.58 5.88 -8.13
C GLN A 129 4.81 6.58 -7.58
N ARG A 130 4.73 6.96 -6.31
CA ARG A 130 5.84 7.52 -5.51
C ARG A 130 5.77 6.94 -4.10
N ILE A 131 6.92 6.67 -3.51
CA ILE A 131 7.02 5.92 -2.26
C ILE A 131 7.85 6.72 -1.25
N GLY A 132 7.35 6.78 -0.01
CA GLY A 132 8.09 7.30 1.15
C GLY A 132 8.19 6.25 2.24
N ILE A 133 9.36 6.11 2.84
CA ILE A 133 9.68 5.09 3.83
C ILE A 133 10.36 5.75 5.04
N ASN A 134 9.93 5.40 6.24
CA ASN A 134 10.61 5.84 7.45
C ASN A 134 10.43 4.82 8.59
N THR A 135 11.53 4.57 9.29
CA THR A 135 11.57 3.72 10.48
C THR A 135 11.53 4.58 11.73
N GLY A 136 10.69 4.21 12.68
CA GLY A 136 10.72 4.85 13.99
C GLY A 136 9.79 4.19 14.99
N PHE A 137 9.90 4.63 16.24
CA PHE A 137 9.01 4.18 17.29
C PHE A 137 7.61 4.75 17.08
N VAL A 138 6.64 3.85 16.94
CA VAL A 138 5.21 4.15 16.79
C VAL A 138 4.43 3.32 17.80
N PHE A 139 3.24 3.78 18.17
CA PHE A 139 2.26 2.92 18.80
C PHE A 139 1.65 2.02 17.74
N ALA A 140 1.78 0.69 17.86
CA ALA A 140 1.17 -0.28 16.97
C ALA A 140 0.20 -1.15 17.75
N GLY A 141 -1.07 -1.24 17.31
CA GLY A 141 -2.10 -1.96 18.06
C GLY A 141 -3.46 -2.01 17.38
N SER A 142 -4.36 -2.82 17.93
CA SER A 142 -5.76 -2.89 17.52
C SER A 142 -6.55 -1.71 18.11
N VAL A 143 -6.92 -0.74 17.27
CA VAL A 143 -7.66 0.46 17.68
C VAL A 143 -9.08 0.45 17.11
N GLY A 144 -10.06 0.95 17.87
CA GLY A 144 -11.43 1.11 17.43
C GLY A 144 -12.47 0.70 18.48
N SER A 145 -13.74 0.74 18.09
CA SER A 145 -14.85 0.35 18.97
C SER A 145 -15.00 -1.18 19.00
N PRO A 146 -15.79 -1.76 19.93
CA PRO A 146 -16.08 -3.20 19.94
C PRO A 146 -16.67 -3.72 18.62
N ARG A 147 -17.36 -2.87 17.84
CA ARG A 147 -17.99 -3.24 16.56
C ARG A 147 -17.04 -3.13 15.36
N ARG A 148 -15.97 -2.34 15.47
CA ARG A 148 -14.98 -2.15 14.40
C ARG A 148 -13.61 -1.87 15.01
N ARG A 149 -12.72 -2.86 14.90
CA ARG A 149 -11.31 -2.77 15.32
C ARG A 149 -10.41 -2.95 14.11
N GLU A 150 -9.41 -2.10 13.99
CA GLU A 150 -8.39 -2.17 12.94
C GLU A 150 -7.01 -2.17 13.58
N TYR A 151 -6.12 -3.04 13.09
CA TYR A 151 -4.72 -3.00 13.50
C TYR A 151 -4.03 -1.87 12.74
N THR A 152 -3.50 -0.90 13.47
CA THR A 152 -2.93 0.32 12.88
C THR A 152 -1.76 0.84 13.69
N VAL A 153 -1.06 1.81 13.13
CA VAL A 153 0.05 2.52 13.75
C VAL A 153 -0.28 3.99 13.95
N MET A 154 0.24 4.57 15.03
CA MET A 154 0.04 5.97 15.39
C MET A 154 1.34 6.59 15.88
N GLY A 155 1.57 7.85 15.54
CA GLY A 155 2.72 8.61 16.02
C GLY A 155 3.32 9.52 14.94
N ALA A 156 4.20 10.42 15.37
CA ALA A 156 4.85 11.40 14.48
C ALA A 156 5.62 10.75 13.31
N GLN A 157 6.15 9.54 13.51
CA GLN A 157 6.91 8.81 12.49
C GLN A 157 6.04 8.36 11.31
N VAL A 158 4.75 8.08 11.54
CA VAL A 158 3.78 7.79 10.47
C VAL A 158 3.55 9.03 9.62
N ASN A 159 3.40 10.20 10.26
CA ASN A 159 3.22 11.48 9.56
C ASN A 159 4.48 11.89 8.78
N LEU A 160 5.68 11.66 9.33
CA LEU A 160 6.93 11.88 8.62
C LEU A 160 7.02 11.03 7.36
N THR A 161 6.65 9.75 7.45
CA THR A 161 6.58 8.85 6.29
C THR A 161 5.68 9.40 5.19
N ALA A 162 4.48 9.89 5.56
CA ALA A 162 3.56 10.51 4.61
C ALA A 162 4.16 11.78 3.96
N ARG A 163 4.93 12.57 4.74
CA ARG A 163 5.63 13.75 4.21
C ARG A 163 6.74 13.36 3.23
N LEU A 164 7.52 12.32 3.51
CA LEU A 164 8.54 11.81 2.58
C LEU A 164 7.89 11.39 1.26
N MET A 165 6.81 10.60 1.30
CA MET A 165 6.05 10.22 0.11
C MET A 165 5.54 11.45 -0.67
N SER A 166 5.09 12.50 0.03
CA SER A 166 4.55 13.69 -0.64
C SER A 166 5.60 14.49 -1.43
N ILE A 167 6.87 14.44 -1.01
CA ILE A 167 7.98 15.15 -1.67
C ILE A 167 8.79 14.23 -2.60
N ALA A 168 8.58 12.91 -2.55
CA ALA A 168 9.17 11.96 -3.48
C ALA A 168 8.69 12.25 -4.91
N LYS A 169 9.59 12.13 -5.89
CA LYS A 169 9.21 12.23 -7.29
C LYS A 169 8.51 10.95 -7.73
N VAL A 170 7.77 11.04 -8.82
CA VAL A 170 7.20 9.85 -9.47
C VAL A 170 8.33 8.89 -9.87
N GLY A 171 8.19 7.62 -9.47
CA GLY A 171 9.17 6.57 -9.70
C GLY A 171 10.26 6.46 -8.62
N ASP A 172 10.28 7.37 -7.64
CA ASP A 172 11.27 7.35 -6.57
C ASP A 172 10.79 6.59 -5.32
N VAL A 173 11.77 6.13 -4.55
CA VAL A 173 11.64 5.67 -3.17
C VAL A 173 12.46 6.62 -2.30
N LEU A 174 11.82 7.35 -1.40
CA LEU A 174 12.45 8.30 -0.47
C LEU A 174 12.44 7.80 0.96
#